data_AF-A0A1S8C7S9-F1
#
_entry.id   AF-A0A1S8C7S9-F1
#
_cell.length_a   1.000
_cell.length_b   1.000
_cell.length_c   1.000
_cell.angle_alpha   90.00
_cell.angle_beta   90.00
_cell.angle_gamma   90.00
#
_symmetry.space_group_name_H-M   'P 1'
#
loop_
_entity.id
_entity.type
_entity.pdbx_description
1 polymer ?
#
loop_
_entity_poly.entity_id
_entity_poly.type
_entity_poly.pdbx_seq_one_letter_code
_entity_poly.pdbx_strand_id
1 'polypeptide(L)'
;TAGGCPHRGWDGTAPAVSLRVADVATSRGDGDVRFEVLLEAENHGATPVVVEPGRASRGRFREPGSLALPPRRGGAHPGPHVRCLTLQLVVPAPEVAAGLAACTGRRFGWTGVTVTLLAHNLGRTVTDELRLSFDLQPFTRTPEGGWGWTDDLLTDDGGWGWLAVRSYRDLAVPA
;
A
#
# COMPACT_ATOMS: atom_id res chain seq x y z
N THR A 1 34.19 -23.86 -20.67
CA THR A 1 32.86 -23.76 -21.30
C THR A 1 32.05 -22.76 -20.48
N ALA A 2 31.83 -21.57 -21.05
CA ALA A 2 31.11 -20.48 -20.39
C ALA A 2 29.63 -20.87 -20.23
N GLY A 3 29.19 -21.08 -18.99
CA GLY A 3 27.78 -21.22 -18.65
C GLY A 3 27.11 -19.87 -18.80
N GLY A 4 26.59 -19.59 -20.00
CA GLY A 4 25.72 -18.45 -20.23
C GLY A 4 24.49 -18.62 -19.34
N CYS A 5 24.39 -17.80 -18.30
CA CYS A 5 23.16 -17.58 -17.59
C CYS A 5 22.16 -17.09 -18.65
N PRO A 6 21.06 -17.80 -18.95
CA PRO A 6 20.06 -17.23 -19.83
C PRO A 6 19.55 -16.02 -19.08
N HIS A 7 19.83 -14.83 -19.61
CA HIS A 7 19.07 -13.65 -19.25
C HIS A 7 17.61 -14.05 -19.40
N ARG A 8 16.92 -14.33 -18.27
CA ARG A 8 15.47 -14.28 -18.21
C ARG A 8 15.14 -12.94 -18.81
N GLY A 9 14.65 -12.95 -20.05
CA GLY A 9 14.28 -11.73 -20.75
C GLY A 9 13.42 -10.93 -19.80
N TRP A 10 13.82 -9.70 -19.52
CA TRP A 10 12.94 -8.76 -18.83
C TRP A 10 11.63 -8.78 -19.60
N ASP A 11 10.56 -9.25 -18.95
CA ASP A 11 9.23 -9.09 -19.49
C ASP A 11 8.93 -7.59 -19.49
N GLY A 12 9.15 -6.94 -20.63
CA GLY A 12 8.92 -5.52 -20.82
C GLY A 12 7.45 -5.12 -20.63
N THR A 13 6.55 -6.09 -20.52
CA THR A 13 5.13 -5.87 -20.23
C THR A 13 4.79 -5.92 -18.75
N ALA A 14 5.70 -6.41 -17.91
CA ALA A 14 5.47 -6.54 -16.49
C ALA A 14 5.43 -5.15 -15.81
N PRO A 15 4.56 -4.97 -14.80
CA PRO A 15 4.58 -3.78 -13.97
C PRO A 15 5.97 -3.55 -13.35
N ALA A 16 6.41 -2.30 -13.34
CA ALA A 16 7.62 -1.87 -12.62
C ALA A 16 7.25 -0.67 -11.76
N VAL A 17 6.40 -0.91 -10.77
CA VAL A 17 5.81 0.13 -9.93
C VAL A 17 6.54 0.22 -8.59
N SER A 18 6.93 1.44 -8.20
CA SER A 18 7.33 1.77 -6.83
C SER A 18 6.20 2.50 -6.14
N LEU A 19 6.02 2.23 -4.85
CA LEU A 19 4.96 2.84 -4.06
C LEU A 19 5.38 3.03 -2.60
N ARG A 20 4.87 4.07 -1.96
CA ARG A 20 5.15 4.40 -0.56
C ARG A 20 3.97 5.13 0.08
N VAL A 21 3.90 5.10 1.40
CA VAL A 21 2.98 5.97 2.16
C VAL A 21 3.52 7.41 2.08
N ALA A 22 2.67 8.34 1.68
CA ALA A 22 3.01 9.77 1.59
C ALA A 22 2.40 10.56 2.75
N ASP A 23 1.18 10.21 3.16
CA ASP A 23 0.50 10.83 4.28
C ASP A 23 -0.56 9.88 4.85
N VAL A 24 -0.93 10.09 6.11
CA VAL A 24 -2.06 9.41 6.77
C VAL A 24 -2.85 10.40 7.60
N ALA A 25 -4.11 10.61 7.22
CA ALA A 25 -5.07 11.31 8.07
C ALA A 25 -5.92 10.29 8.83
N THR A 26 -6.38 10.65 10.03
CA THR A 26 -7.34 9.85 10.79
C THR A 26 -8.61 10.63 11.08
N SER A 27 -9.73 9.91 11.17
CA SER A 27 -10.98 10.45 11.66
C SER A 27 -11.75 9.40 12.47
N ARG A 28 -12.62 9.88 13.36
CA ARG A 28 -13.48 9.03 14.18
C ARG A 28 -14.91 9.04 13.64
N GLY A 29 -15.52 7.87 13.54
CA GLY A 29 -16.96 7.70 13.36
C GLY A 29 -17.68 7.43 14.69
N ASP A 30 -18.82 6.74 14.63
CA ASP A 30 -19.55 6.23 15.80
C ASP A 30 -18.79 5.07 16.48
N GLY A 31 -17.60 5.36 17.04
CA GLY A 31 -16.69 4.39 17.65
C GLY A 31 -15.68 3.76 16.68
N ASP A 32 -15.96 3.75 15.38
CA ASP A 32 -15.01 3.32 14.35
C ASP A 32 -13.83 4.29 14.24
N VAL A 33 -12.67 3.77 13.83
CA VAL A 33 -11.51 4.57 13.40
C VAL A 33 -11.36 4.45 11.90
N ARG A 34 -11.19 5.59 11.23
CA ARG A 34 -10.97 5.65 9.78
C ARG A 34 -9.59 6.26 9.54
N PHE A 35 -8.85 5.65 8.63
CA PHE A 35 -7.58 6.16 8.15
C PHE A 35 -7.70 6.44 6.66
N GLU A 36 -7.32 7.64 6.26
CA GLU A 36 -7.13 8.01 4.87
C GLU A 36 -5.63 7.95 4.59
N VAL A 37 -5.21 6.88 3.94
CA VAL A 37 -3.81 6.62 3.61
C VAL A 37 -3.57 7.11 2.19
N LEU A 38 -2.77 8.16 2.05
CA LEU A 38 -2.32 8.67 0.77
C LEU A 38 -1.08 7.90 0.34
N LEU A 39 -1.19 7.18 -0.77
CA LEU A 39 -0.08 6.47 -1.37
C LEU A 39 0.45 7.24 -2.56
N GLU A 40 1.76 7.36 -2.66
CA GLU A 40 2.43 7.77 -3.89
C GLU A 40 2.87 6.53 -4.67
N ALA A 41 2.65 6.53 -5.97
CA ALA A 41 3.08 5.47 -6.86
C ALA A 41 3.69 6.03 -8.16
N GLU A 42 4.73 5.37 -8.64
CA GLU A 42 5.38 5.66 -9.91
C GLU A 42 5.57 4.38 -10.71
N ASN A 43 5.30 4.43 -12.01
CA ASN A 43 5.60 3.34 -12.93
C ASN A 43 6.90 3.64 -13.70
N HIS A 44 7.89 2.78 -13.50
CA HIS A 44 9.19 2.83 -14.17
C HIS A 44 9.22 1.97 -15.44
N GLY A 45 8.14 1.26 -15.74
CA GLY A 45 8.02 0.38 -16.90
C GLY A 45 7.65 1.12 -18.18
N ALA A 46 7.81 0.43 -19.31
CA ALA A 46 7.48 0.96 -20.63
C ALA A 46 5.99 0.81 -20.98
N THR A 47 5.24 0.03 -20.21
CA THR A 47 3.80 -0.20 -20.40
C THR A 47 2.97 0.55 -19.35
N PRO A 48 1.77 1.05 -19.68
CA PRO A 48 0.86 1.60 -18.68
C PRO A 48 0.40 0.51 -17.69
N VAL A 49 0.23 0.90 -16.43
CA VAL A 49 -0.15 0.01 -15.33
C VAL A 49 -1.36 0.57 -14.59
N VAL A 50 -2.24 -0.29 -14.11
CA VAL A 50 -3.31 0.06 -13.18
C VAL A 50 -2.99 -0.56 -11.83
N VAL A 51 -3.08 0.25 -10.77
CA VAL A 51 -2.91 -0.18 -9.37
C VAL A 51 -4.26 -0.14 -8.68
N GLU A 52 -4.65 -1.24 -8.05
CA GLU A 52 -5.89 -1.39 -7.29
C GLU A 52 -5.56 -1.94 -5.90
N PRO A 53 -6.26 -1.56 -4.82
CA PRO A 53 -6.03 -2.20 -3.54
C PRO A 53 -6.61 -3.61 -3.52
N GLY A 54 -5.83 -4.51 -2.93
CA GLY A 54 -6.24 -5.85 -2.58
C GLY A 54 -6.82 -5.89 -1.17
N ARG A 55 -6.06 -6.51 -0.26
CA ARG A 55 -6.47 -6.72 1.14
C ARG A 55 -5.61 -5.89 2.09
N ALA A 56 -6.13 -5.64 3.28
CA ALA A 56 -5.36 -5.11 4.40
C ALA A 56 -5.31 -6.16 5.52
N SER A 57 -4.22 -6.18 6.30
CA SER A 57 -4.10 -7.06 7.49
C SER A 57 -4.98 -6.61 8.66
N ARG A 58 -5.45 -5.35 8.62
CA ARG A 58 -6.33 -4.73 9.60
C ARG A 58 -7.42 -3.95 8.90
N GLY A 59 -8.61 -3.93 9.50
CA GLY A 59 -9.76 -3.22 8.95
C GLY A 59 -10.18 -3.69 7.55
N ARG A 60 -10.90 -2.82 6.85
CA ARG A 60 -11.33 -3.03 5.46
C ARG A 60 -11.27 -1.73 4.67
N PHE A 61 -11.03 -1.83 3.36
CA PHE A 61 -11.17 -0.69 2.45
C PHE A 61 -12.64 -0.41 2.17
N ARG A 62 -13.07 0.86 2.30
CA ARG A 62 -14.46 1.25 2.04
C ARG A 62 -14.73 1.51 0.55
N GLU A 63 -13.81 2.21 -0.11
CA GLU A 63 -13.86 2.53 -1.53
C GLU A 63 -12.47 2.25 -2.10
N PRO A 64 -12.28 1.11 -2.78
CA PRO A 64 -10.95 0.69 -3.19
C PRO A 64 -10.30 1.65 -4.19
N GLY A 65 -11.08 2.35 -5.01
CA GLY A 65 -10.53 3.21 -6.07
C GLY A 65 -9.58 2.44 -7.01
N SER A 66 -8.98 3.15 -7.95
CA SER A 66 -7.88 2.62 -8.77
C SER A 66 -7.03 3.76 -9.27
N LEU A 67 -5.77 3.46 -9.58
CA LEU A 67 -4.81 4.44 -10.05
C LEU A 67 -4.18 3.97 -11.36
N ALA A 68 -4.46 4.69 -12.44
CA ALA A 68 -3.78 4.50 -13.72
C ALA A 68 -2.43 5.24 -13.70
N LEU A 69 -1.35 4.49 -13.93
CA LEU A 69 0.01 4.98 -14.02
C LEU A 69 0.48 4.97 -15.47
N PRO A 70 0.86 6.13 -16.05
CA PRO A 70 1.40 6.17 -17.39
C PRO A 70 2.77 5.45 -17.46
N PRO A 71 3.20 5.00 -18.65
CA PRO A 71 4.53 4.44 -18.82
C PRO A 71 5.60 5.53 -18.65
N ARG A 72 6.79 5.13 -18.22
CA ARG A 72 7.95 6.01 -18.23
C ARG A 72 8.40 6.23 -19.68
N ARG A 73 8.24 7.45 -20.19
CA ARG A 73 8.78 7.82 -21.51
C ARG A 73 10.26 8.15 -21.34
N GLY A 74 11.13 7.40 -22.03
CA GLY A 74 12.58 7.55 -21.95
C GLY A 74 13.03 9.00 -22.16
N GLY A 75 13.85 9.51 -21.24
CA GLY A 75 14.35 10.87 -21.24
C GLY A 75 14.24 11.52 -19.87
N ALA A 76 15.20 12.36 -19.53
CA ALA A 76 15.27 13.16 -18.30
C ALA A 76 14.21 14.28 -18.27
N HIS A 77 12.93 13.95 -18.48
CA HIS A 77 11.85 14.90 -18.31
C HIS A 77 11.47 15.01 -16.83
N PRO A 78 11.57 16.20 -16.22
CA PRO A 78 11.12 16.43 -14.86
C PRO A 78 9.62 16.71 -14.90
N GLY A 79 8.81 15.65 -14.85
CA GLY A 79 7.41 15.74 -14.45
C GLY A 79 7.19 14.79 -13.27
N PRO A 80 6.23 15.07 -12.37
CA PRO A 80 5.89 14.12 -11.32
C PRO A 80 5.18 12.94 -12.00
N HIS A 81 5.98 11.94 -12.40
CA HIS A 81 5.48 10.61 -12.78
C HIS A 81 4.87 9.88 -11.58
N VAL A 82 5.02 10.48 -10.38
CA VAL A 82 4.30 10.16 -9.17
C VAL A 82 2.82 10.54 -9.31
N ARG A 83 1.96 9.60 -8.98
CA ARG A 83 0.51 9.76 -8.87
C ARG A 83 0.07 9.27 -7.50
N CYS A 84 -1.04 9.81 -7.01
CA CYS A 84 -1.52 9.47 -5.68
C CYS A 84 -2.78 8.60 -5.72
N LEU A 85 -2.84 7.61 -4.82
CA LEU A 85 -4.02 6.80 -4.55
C LEU A 85 -4.40 6.98 -3.08
N THR A 86 -5.62 7.44 -2.82
CA THR A 86 -6.15 7.53 -1.46
C THR A 86 -6.88 6.24 -1.11
N LEU A 87 -6.46 5.58 -0.03
CA LEU A 87 -7.11 4.40 0.52
C LEU A 87 -7.83 4.77 1.81
N GLN A 88 -9.10 4.40 1.94
CA GLN A 88 -9.83 4.57 3.20
C GLN A 88 -9.90 3.24 3.95
N LEU A 89 -9.06 3.09 4.97
CA LEU A 89 -9.04 1.93 5.87
C LEU A 89 -9.94 2.17 7.09
N VAL A 90 -10.89 1.27 7.34
CA VAL A 90 -11.80 1.38 8.48
C VAL A 90 -11.56 0.24 9.46
N VAL A 91 -11.29 0.60 10.72
CA VAL A 91 -11.25 -0.33 11.85
C VAL A 91 -12.55 -0.21 12.66
N PRO A 92 -13.36 -1.29 12.75
CA PRO A 92 -14.66 -1.24 13.42
C PRO A 92 -14.60 -0.99 14.92
N ALA A 93 -15.62 -0.32 15.46
CA ALA A 93 -15.74 0.06 16.87
C ALA A 93 -15.51 -1.09 17.86
N PRO A 94 -16.01 -2.33 17.64
CA PRO A 94 -15.73 -3.44 18.54
C PRO A 94 -14.24 -3.81 18.61
N GLU A 95 -13.52 -3.75 17.48
CA GLU A 95 -12.08 -4.01 17.42
C GLU A 95 -11.31 -2.90 18.14
N VAL A 96 -11.69 -1.65 17.92
CA VAL A 96 -11.11 -0.48 18.60
C VAL A 96 -11.31 -0.59 20.11
N ALA A 97 -12.53 -0.86 20.57
CA ALA A 97 -12.86 -0.97 21.99
C ALA A 97 -12.11 -2.13 22.66
N ALA A 98 -12.04 -3.29 22.01
CA ALA A 98 -11.28 -4.43 22.51
C ALA A 98 -9.78 -4.12 22.63
N GLY A 99 -9.21 -3.46 21.61
CA GLY A 99 -7.80 -3.07 21.61
C GLY A 99 -7.45 -2.06 22.69
N LEU A 100 -8.29 -1.04 22.87
CA LEU A 100 -8.12 -0.02 23.92
C LEU A 100 -8.24 -0.62 25.33
N ALA A 101 -9.17 -1.55 25.54
CA ALA A 101 -9.36 -2.22 26.83
C ALA A 101 -8.18 -3.14 27.19
N ALA A 102 -7.60 -3.81 26.19
CA ALA A 102 -6.47 -4.72 26.39
C ALA A 102 -5.11 -4.00 26.46
N CYS A 103 -5.02 -2.74 26.01
CA CYS A 103 -3.74 -2.04 25.92
C CYS A 103 -3.27 -1.50 27.29
N THR A 104 -2.11 -1.98 27.72
CA THR A 104 -1.40 -1.53 28.93
C THR A 104 -0.32 -0.48 28.63
N GLY A 105 -0.01 -0.25 27.36
CA GLY A 105 1.00 0.72 26.92
C GLY A 105 0.54 2.18 27.01
N ARG A 106 1.47 3.11 26.77
CA ARG A 106 1.18 4.55 26.68
C ARG A 106 0.53 4.96 25.35
N ARG A 107 0.72 4.17 24.31
CA ARG A 107 0.17 4.38 22.97
C ARG A 107 -0.55 3.10 22.53
N PHE A 108 -1.67 3.26 21.86
CA PHE A 108 -2.41 2.17 21.24
C PHE A 108 -2.61 2.45 19.75
N GLY A 109 -2.50 1.38 18.99
CA GLY A 109 -2.51 1.40 17.55
C GLY A 109 -2.35 0.01 16.96
N TRP A 110 -2.18 -0.02 15.65
CA TRP A 110 -1.92 -1.22 14.88
C TRP A 110 -0.51 -1.13 14.32
N THR A 111 0.35 -2.03 14.75
CA THR A 111 1.71 -2.19 14.21
C THR A 111 1.71 -3.28 13.13
N GLY A 112 2.61 -3.16 12.15
CA GLY A 112 2.71 -4.06 11.01
C GLY A 112 1.45 -4.07 10.16
N VAL A 113 0.77 -2.93 10.01
CA VAL A 113 -0.40 -2.81 9.12
C VAL A 113 0.10 -3.03 7.71
N THR A 114 -0.28 -4.16 7.11
CA THR A 114 0.11 -4.51 5.75
C THR A 114 -1.05 -4.21 4.81
N VAL A 115 -0.80 -3.40 3.80
CA VAL A 115 -1.74 -3.20 2.68
C VAL A 115 -1.17 -3.87 1.44
N THR A 116 -2.01 -4.66 0.78
CA THR A 116 -1.72 -5.30 -0.50
C THR A 116 -2.29 -4.45 -1.62
N LEU A 117 -1.51 -4.27 -2.67
CA LEU A 117 -1.89 -3.60 -3.91
C LEU A 117 -1.63 -4.53 -5.09
N LEU A 118 -2.52 -4.52 -6.06
CA LEU A 118 -2.41 -5.28 -7.28
C LEU A 118 -2.08 -4.31 -8.42
N ALA A 119 -0.87 -4.41 -8.95
CA ALA A 119 -0.45 -3.69 -10.13
C ALA A 119 -0.56 -4.61 -11.34
N HIS A 120 -1.34 -4.23 -12.34
CA HIS A 120 -1.47 -5.03 -13.57
C HIS A 120 -1.28 -4.16 -14.81
N ASN A 121 -0.69 -4.73 -15.84
CA ASN A 121 -0.66 -4.08 -17.15
C ASN A 121 -2.08 -3.99 -17.74
N LEU A 122 -2.31 -3.11 -18.71
CA LEU A 122 -3.65 -2.91 -19.30
C LEU A 122 -4.28 -4.19 -19.87
N GLY A 123 -3.45 -5.12 -20.37
CA GLY A 123 -3.91 -6.42 -20.88
C GLY A 123 -4.26 -7.44 -19.80
N ARG A 124 -3.99 -7.16 -18.52
CA ARG A 124 -4.13 -8.09 -17.38
C ARG A 124 -3.42 -9.43 -17.59
N THR A 125 -2.35 -9.43 -18.38
CA THR A 125 -1.52 -10.62 -18.65
C THR A 125 -0.44 -10.79 -17.59
N VAL A 126 -0.04 -9.70 -16.91
CA VAL A 126 0.92 -9.73 -15.80
C VAL A 126 0.34 -8.94 -14.64
N THR A 127 0.32 -9.56 -13.46
CA THR A 127 -0.11 -8.91 -12.22
C THR A 127 0.93 -9.10 -11.13
N ASP A 128 1.35 -7.99 -10.55
CA ASP A 128 2.23 -7.89 -9.40
C ASP A 128 1.41 -7.63 -8.14
N GLU A 129 1.61 -8.45 -7.13
CA GLU A 129 1.17 -8.18 -5.77
C GLU A 129 2.28 -7.39 -5.06
N LEU A 130 2.00 -6.14 -4.76
CA LEU A 130 2.87 -5.24 -4.01
C LEU A 130 2.36 -5.14 -2.57
N ARG A 131 3.27 -5.09 -1.60
CA ARG A 131 2.92 -4.94 -0.18
C ARG A 131 3.62 -3.73 0.41
N LEU A 132 2.88 -2.98 1.22
CA LEU A 132 3.38 -1.94 2.10
C LEU A 132 3.09 -2.33 3.53
N SER A 133 4.02 -2.08 4.45
CA SER A 133 3.80 -2.22 5.89
C SER A 133 4.09 -0.91 6.57
N PHE A 134 3.28 -0.50 7.53
CA PHE A 134 3.48 0.72 8.31
C PHE A 134 2.77 0.60 9.67
N ASP A 135 3.07 1.52 10.59
CA ASP A 135 2.52 1.53 11.93
C ASP A 135 1.61 2.74 12.17
N LEU A 136 0.41 2.48 12.71
CA LEU A 136 -0.59 3.50 13.00
C LEU A 136 -0.89 3.53 14.50
N GLN A 137 -0.63 4.63 15.19
CA GLN A 137 -0.86 4.78 16.63
C GLN A 137 -1.70 6.02 16.99
N PRO A 138 -3.02 6.00 16.73
CA PRO A 138 -3.89 7.16 16.94
C PRO A 138 -4.28 7.44 18.39
N PHE A 139 -3.99 6.54 19.32
CA PHE A 139 -4.39 6.69 20.70
C PHE A 139 -3.19 6.84 21.63
N THR A 140 -3.27 7.80 22.54
CA THR A 140 -2.33 7.99 23.64
C THR A 140 -3.05 7.99 24.98
N ARG A 141 -2.41 7.48 26.04
CA ARG A 141 -3.00 7.52 27.38
C ARG A 141 -3.02 8.95 27.90
N THR A 142 -4.16 9.35 28.45
CA THR A 142 -4.28 10.63 29.14
C THR A 142 -3.76 10.53 30.58
N PRO A 143 -3.39 11.64 31.23
CA PRO A 143 -2.97 11.66 32.63
C PRO A 143 -4.01 11.06 33.59
N GLU A 144 -5.29 11.15 33.24
CA GLU A 144 -6.43 10.65 34.02
C GLU A 144 -6.67 9.14 33.83
N GLY A 145 -5.83 8.47 33.03
CA GLY A 145 -5.93 7.04 32.77
C GLY A 145 -6.88 6.65 31.62
N GLY A 146 -7.42 7.64 30.89
CA GLY A 146 -8.23 7.43 29.68
C GLY A 146 -7.39 7.33 28.41
N TRP A 147 -8.08 7.38 27.26
CA TRP A 147 -7.47 7.40 25.93
C TRP A 147 -7.82 8.71 25.20
N GLY A 148 -6.79 9.43 24.76
CA GLY A 148 -6.88 10.62 23.92
C GLY A 148 -6.39 10.35 22.51
N TRP A 149 -6.69 11.27 21.59
CA TRP A 149 -6.19 11.25 20.22
C TRP A 149 -4.82 11.90 20.12
N THR A 150 -4.06 11.52 19.09
CA THR A 150 -2.83 12.19 18.71
C THR A 150 -2.81 12.43 17.21
N ASP A 151 -2.24 13.55 16.79
CA ASP A 151 -1.99 13.86 15.38
C ASP A 151 -0.70 13.19 14.85
N ASP A 152 0.14 12.67 15.76
CA ASP A 152 1.36 11.90 15.43
C ASP A 152 1.00 10.43 15.17
N LEU A 153 0.29 10.18 14.07
CA LEU A 153 -0.36 8.89 13.79
C LEU A 153 0.59 7.84 13.24
N LEU A 154 1.48 8.25 12.35
CA LEU A 154 2.37 7.40 11.58
C LEU A 154 3.71 7.32 12.28
N THR A 155 3.94 6.25 13.04
CA THR A 155 5.18 6.07 13.80
C THR A 155 6.29 5.39 12.99
N ASP A 156 5.90 4.71 11.91
CA ASP A 156 6.78 4.11 10.91
C ASP A 156 6.04 4.10 9.57
N ASP A 157 6.59 4.73 8.54
CA ASP A 157 6.03 4.73 7.18
C ASP A 157 6.38 3.47 6.38
N GLY A 158 7.29 2.65 6.90
CA GLY A 158 7.84 1.43 6.31
C GLY A 158 8.57 1.63 4.98
N GLY A 159 8.80 2.87 4.56
CA GLY A 159 9.45 3.22 3.31
C GLY A 159 8.72 2.71 2.06
N TRP A 160 9.47 2.04 1.18
CA TRP A 160 8.97 1.58 -0.11
C TRP A 160 8.35 0.19 -0.02
N GLY A 161 7.23 0.02 -0.73
CA GLY A 161 6.59 -1.28 -0.87
C GLY A 161 7.46 -2.24 -1.66
N TRP A 162 7.22 -3.53 -1.45
CA TRP A 162 7.98 -4.60 -2.09
C TRP A 162 7.08 -5.51 -2.93
N LEU A 163 7.66 -6.09 -3.98
CA LEU A 163 7.02 -7.12 -4.77
C LEU A 163 6.94 -8.42 -3.96
N ALA A 164 5.72 -8.86 -3.64
CA ALA A 164 5.47 -10.11 -2.94
C ALA A 164 5.32 -11.28 -3.92
N VAL A 165 4.53 -11.10 -4.98
CA VAL A 165 4.23 -12.15 -5.95
C VAL A 165 4.08 -11.53 -7.34
N ARG A 166 4.56 -12.24 -8.38
CA ARG A 166 4.22 -11.95 -9.77
C ARG A 166 3.47 -13.13 -10.37
N SER A 167 2.37 -12.85 -11.05
CA SER A 167 1.53 -13.83 -11.72
C SER A 167 1.34 -13.49 -13.19
N TYR A 168 1.23 -14.52 -14.00
CA TYR A 168 1.07 -14.42 -15.45
C TYR A 168 -0.24 -15.09 -15.84
N ARG A 169 -1.02 -14.43 -16.69
CA ARG A 169 -2.27 -14.96 -17.25
C ARG A 169 -2.17 -14.97 -18.76
N ASP A 170 -2.58 -16.07 -19.38
CA ASP A 170 -2.72 -16.23 -20.84
C ASP A 170 -1.45 -15.91 -21.66
N LEU A 171 -0.26 -15.96 -21.06
CA LEU A 171 1.00 -15.92 -21.80
C LEU A 171 1.32 -17.33 -22.27
N ALA A 172 1.36 -17.52 -23.60
CA ALA A 172 2.03 -18.68 -24.17
C ALA A 172 3.46 -18.67 -23.64
N VAL A 173 3.77 -19.58 -22.71
CA VAL A 173 5.14 -19.78 -22.24
C VAL A 173 5.95 -20.13 -23.50
N PRO A 174 6.98 -19.36 -23.87
CA PRO A 174 7.82 -19.74 -24.98
C PRO A 174 8.43 -21.11 -24.65
N ALA A 175 8.20 -22.06 -25.56
CA ALA A 175 8.77 -23.41 -25.51
C ALA A 175 10.30 -23.38 -25.59
#